data_AF-A0A7Z6U4C8-F1
#
_entry.id   AF-A0A7Z6U4C8-F1
#
_cell.length_a   1.000
_cell.length_b   1.000
_cell.length_c   1.000
_cell.angle_alpha   90.00
_cell.angle_beta   90.00
_cell.angle_gamma   90.00
#
_symmetry.space_group_name_H-M   'P 1'
#
loop_
_entity.id
_entity.type
_entity.pdbx_description
1 polymer ?
#
loop_
_entity_poly.entity_id
_entity_poly.type
_entity_poly.pdbx_seq_one_letter_code
_entity_poly.pdbx_strand_id
1 'polypeptide(L)'
;MGSAEPAGRPAHGLHGAAGMRLQISASAQYSVQIGCYSLIEIGRGAVNKMSARQDDASCVQYAFRLGETEIAVNPLIGKTLRLEFLGAIHCSHCGRKTKSSYSQGYCYPCMLKLAQCDMCIMSPEKCHHDQGTCRDPAWGEQFCMTDHIVYLANSSGVKVGITRSTQLPTRWLDQGASQALPILRVATRQQSGFVEDLLRSQVADRTNWRALLKGDAQPVDLKAIRQELFDSCGAGLLGLQERFGLQAIQLLHDAEPVEFRYPVEAYPTKIVSFNLDKNPIAEGTLLGIKGQYLIFDTGVINIRKYTAYQLAVHQ
;
A
#
# COMPACT_ATOMS: atom_id res chain seq x y z
N MET A 1 52.48 37.93 -54.45
CA MET A 1 53.19 36.87 -53.69
C MET A 1 52.14 35.86 -53.28
N GLY A 2 51.94 34.70 -53.87
CA GLY A 2 52.70 33.91 -54.83
C GLY A 2 52.31 32.46 -54.54
N SER A 3 51.68 31.80 -55.53
CA SER A 3 51.70 30.32 -55.73
C SER A 3 51.01 29.46 -54.65
N ALA A 4 50.39 28.31 -54.89
CA ALA A 4 49.90 27.55 -56.03
C ALA A 4 49.11 26.38 -55.38
N GLU A 5 48.06 25.91 -56.04
CA GLU A 5 47.44 24.57 -55.87
C GLU A 5 48.50 23.42 -55.99
N PRO A 6 48.27 22.14 -55.57
CA PRO A 6 47.05 21.38 -55.87
C PRO A 6 46.65 20.18 -54.95
N ALA A 7 45.53 19.58 -55.37
CA ALA A 7 44.92 18.26 -55.12
C ALA A 7 45.72 17.14 -54.40
N GLY A 8 44.97 16.31 -53.64
CA GLY A 8 45.36 14.94 -53.30
C GLY A 8 44.49 14.26 -52.23
N ARG A 9 43.61 13.33 -52.63
CA ARG A 9 43.32 12.09 -51.86
C ARG A 9 44.43 11.08 -52.24
N PRO A 10 44.87 10.08 -51.42
CA PRO A 10 44.02 9.16 -50.63
C PRO A 10 44.64 8.54 -49.34
N ALA A 11 43.89 7.60 -48.75
CA ALA A 11 44.32 6.37 -48.05
C ALA A 11 44.62 6.35 -46.52
N HIS A 12 43.76 5.57 -45.83
CA HIS A 12 43.98 4.60 -44.74
C HIS A 12 44.85 4.93 -43.51
N GLY A 13 44.18 4.94 -42.35
CA GLY A 13 44.76 4.69 -41.03
C GLY A 13 43.68 4.26 -40.04
N LEU A 14 43.70 2.99 -39.64
CA LEU A 14 42.89 2.38 -38.57
C LEU A 14 43.29 2.94 -37.21
N HIS A 15 42.33 3.27 -36.34
CA HIS A 15 42.35 3.25 -34.85
C HIS A 15 41.03 3.91 -34.39
N GLY A 16 40.21 3.45 -33.46
CA GLY A 16 40.17 2.30 -32.57
C GLY A 16 38.82 2.42 -31.82
N ALA A 17 38.15 1.30 -31.59
CA ALA A 17 36.86 1.26 -30.90
C ALA A 17 37.01 1.75 -29.45
N ALA A 18 36.27 2.79 -29.06
CA ALA A 18 36.11 3.18 -27.67
C ALA A 18 34.74 2.68 -27.18
N GLY A 19 34.77 1.53 -26.51
CA GLY A 19 33.62 0.96 -25.82
C GLY A 19 33.14 1.88 -24.69
N MET A 20 31.84 2.19 -24.71
CA MET A 20 31.18 2.84 -23.59
C MET A 20 30.97 1.78 -22.49
N ARG A 21 31.86 1.81 -21.48
CA ARG A 21 31.77 1.01 -20.26
C ARG A 21 30.48 1.38 -19.51
N LEU A 22 29.52 0.46 -19.49
CA LEU A 22 28.54 0.38 -18.42
C LEU A 22 29.29 0.10 -17.11
N GLN A 23 29.39 1.11 -16.25
CA GLN A 23 29.81 0.91 -14.86
C GLN A 23 28.68 0.18 -14.13
N ILE A 24 28.81 -1.13 -14.02
CA ILE A 24 28.04 -1.93 -13.08
C ILE A 24 28.63 -1.63 -11.69
N SER A 25 27.85 -0.98 -10.84
CA SER A 25 28.17 -0.86 -9.43
C SER A 25 28.15 -2.25 -8.79
N ALA A 26 29.24 -2.62 -8.12
CA ALA A 26 29.36 -3.91 -7.45
C ALA A 26 28.41 -3.97 -6.25
N SER A 27 27.23 -4.55 -6.44
CA SER A 27 26.41 -5.05 -5.34
C SER A 27 27.07 -6.32 -4.80
N ALA A 28 27.45 -6.33 -3.52
CA ALA A 28 27.95 -7.51 -2.84
C ALA A 28 26.88 -8.62 -2.89
N GLN A 29 27.14 -9.66 -3.67
CA GLN A 29 26.29 -10.85 -3.79
C GLN A 29 26.48 -11.73 -2.56
N TYR A 30 25.60 -11.60 -1.57
CA TYR A 30 25.51 -12.56 -0.48
C TYR A 30 24.61 -13.71 -0.93
N SER A 31 25.19 -14.89 -1.16
CA SER A 31 24.44 -16.12 -1.41
C SER A 31 24.06 -16.76 -0.08
N VAL A 32 22.81 -17.25 0.02
CA VAL A 32 22.35 -18.05 1.15
C VAL A 32 22.08 -19.46 0.65
N GLN A 33 22.79 -20.45 1.18
CA GLN A 33 22.57 -21.87 0.85
C GLN A 33 21.37 -22.42 1.61
N ILE A 34 20.39 -22.94 0.88
CA ILE A 34 19.23 -23.66 1.43
C ILE A 34 19.05 -24.95 0.63
N GLY A 35 19.52 -26.07 1.18
CA GLY A 35 19.57 -27.33 0.43
C GLY A 35 20.44 -27.25 -0.83
N CYS A 36 19.95 -27.75 -1.98
CA CYS A 36 20.65 -27.75 -3.27
C CYS A 36 20.48 -26.47 -4.12
N TYR A 37 19.74 -25.47 -3.64
CA TYR A 37 19.50 -24.22 -4.37
C TYR A 37 20.14 -23.03 -3.65
N SER A 38 20.84 -22.18 -4.40
CA SER A 38 21.38 -20.91 -3.90
C SER A 38 20.37 -19.82 -4.20
N LEU A 39 19.77 -19.23 -3.17
CA LEU A 39 19.01 -17.99 -3.32
C LEU A 39 20.00 -16.82 -3.42
N ILE A 40 19.69 -15.86 -4.28
CA ILE A 40 20.46 -14.63 -4.47
C ILE A 40 19.67 -13.48 -3.84
N GLU A 41 20.35 -12.63 -3.07
CA GLU A 41 19.74 -11.41 -2.57
C GLU A 41 19.40 -10.47 -3.75
N ILE A 42 18.11 -10.18 -3.93
CA ILE A 42 17.59 -9.28 -4.97
C ILE A 42 17.34 -7.87 -4.44
N GLY A 43 17.36 -7.68 -3.11
CA GLY A 43 17.52 -6.37 -2.50
C GLY A 43 17.32 -6.35 -0.98
N ARG A 44 17.64 -5.20 -0.39
CA ARG A 44 17.60 -4.99 1.06
C ARG A 44 17.26 -3.56 1.44
N GLY A 45 16.68 -3.37 2.62
CA GLY A 45 16.47 -2.04 3.20
C GLY A 45 15.32 -1.97 4.19
N ALA A 46 15.02 -0.75 4.64
CA ALA A 46 13.82 -0.48 5.44
C ALA A 46 12.58 -0.77 4.60
N VAL A 47 11.83 -1.80 4.95
CA VAL A 47 10.62 -2.14 4.20
C VAL A 47 9.51 -1.12 4.49
N ASN A 48 8.81 -0.72 3.45
CA ASN A 48 7.54 -0.01 3.51
C ASN A 48 6.40 -0.91 3.04
N LYS A 49 5.15 -0.46 3.16
CA LYS A 49 4.05 -1.14 2.45
C LYS A 49 4.41 -1.29 0.96
N MET A 50 4.02 -2.40 0.35
CA MET A 50 4.23 -2.63 -1.07
C MET A 50 3.50 -1.54 -1.86
N SER A 51 4.09 -1.10 -2.97
CA SER A 51 3.32 -0.33 -3.95
C SER A 51 2.35 -1.29 -4.64
N ALA A 52 1.17 -0.79 -4.98
CA ALA A 52 0.13 -1.53 -5.67
C ALA A 52 -0.48 -0.59 -6.72
N ARG A 53 -0.53 -1.02 -7.98
CA ARG A 53 -1.09 -0.25 -9.08
C ARG A 53 -1.96 -1.16 -9.93
N GLN A 54 -3.03 -0.61 -10.48
CA GLN A 54 -3.85 -1.29 -11.48
C GLN A 54 -3.51 -0.67 -12.83
N ASP A 55 -3.10 -1.50 -13.78
CA ASP A 55 -2.96 -1.11 -15.18
C ASP A 55 -4.23 -1.55 -15.93
N ASP A 56 -4.71 -0.74 -16.88
CA ASP A 56 -6.08 -0.74 -17.45
C ASP A 56 -6.68 -2.07 -17.92
N ALA A 57 -5.88 -3.14 -18.05
CA ALA A 57 -6.36 -4.46 -18.47
C ALA A 57 -5.70 -5.66 -17.75
N SER A 58 -4.91 -5.45 -16.68
CA SER A 58 -4.16 -6.53 -16.02
C SER A 58 -4.46 -6.66 -14.52
N CYS A 59 -4.07 -7.79 -13.93
CA CYS A 59 -4.09 -7.95 -12.47
C CYS A 59 -3.24 -6.86 -11.80
N VAL A 60 -3.54 -6.57 -10.54
CA VAL A 60 -2.79 -5.58 -9.74
C VAL A 60 -1.30 -5.91 -9.74
N GLN A 61 -0.48 -4.90 -10.03
CA GLN A 61 0.98 -4.97 -10.04
C GLN A 61 1.53 -4.49 -8.70
N TYR A 62 2.44 -5.27 -8.13
CA TYR A 62 3.05 -5.04 -6.83
C TYR A 62 4.56 -4.87 -6.93
N ALA A 63 5.10 -3.99 -6.10
CA ALA A 63 6.54 -3.91 -5.88
C ALA A 63 6.89 -3.80 -4.38
N PHE A 64 7.94 -4.49 -3.96
CA PHE A 64 8.59 -4.22 -2.68
C PHE A 64 9.19 -2.83 -2.70
N ARG A 65 9.15 -2.16 -1.55
CA ARG A 65 9.80 -0.88 -1.31
C ARG A 65 10.77 -1.04 -0.15
N LEU A 66 12.06 -1.13 -0.47
CA LEU A 66 13.15 -1.40 0.46
C LEU A 66 14.09 -0.19 0.46
N GLY A 67 13.83 0.78 1.34
CA GLY A 67 14.47 2.10 1.24
C GLY A 67 14.18 2.76 -0.12
N GLU A 68 15.24 3.10 -0.85
CA GLU A 68 15.17 3.71 -2.19
C GLU A 68 15.02 2.67 -3.32
N THR A 69 15.04 1.37 -3.01
CA THR A 69 14.94 0.31 -4.00
C THR A 69 13.50 -0.18 -4.14
N GLU A 70 13.02 -0.28 -5.39
CA GLU A 70 11.73 -0.85 -5.74
C GLU A 70 11.93 -2.13 -6.57
N ILE A 71 11.33 -3.25 -6.14
CA ILE A 71 11.50 -4.58 -6.77
C ILE A 71 10.14 -5.14 -7.14
N ALA A 72 9.89 -5.40 -8.43
CA ALA A 72 8.64 -6.00 -8.88
C ALA A 72 8.41 -7.38 -8.25
N VAL A 73 7.23 -7.61 -7.65
CA VAL A 73 6.91 -8.87 -6.95
C VAL A 73 6.15 -9.84 -7.86
N ASN A 74 5.32 -9.36 -8.78
CA ASN A 74 4.53 -10.22 -9.68
C ASN A 74 5.38 -11.26 -10.44
N PRO A 75 6.57 -10.92 -11.00
CA PRO A 75 7.44 -11.90 -11.67
C PRO A 75 8.10 -12.95 -10.75
N LEU A 76 7.90 -12.81 -9.44
CA LEU A 76 8.41 -13.73 -8.42
C LEU A 76 7.38 -14.81 -8.06
N ILE A 77 6.13 -14.68 -8.52
CA ILE A 77 5.09 -15.69 -8.31
C ILE A 77 5.49 -17.00 -9.00
N GLY A 78 5.21 -18.13 -8.35
CA GLY A 78 5.63 -19.47 -8.75
C GLY A 78 7.08 -19.82 -8.39
N LYS A 79 7.86 -18.89 -7.80
CA LYS A 79 9.26 -19.10 -7.43
C LYS A 79 9.45 -19.12 -5.91
N THR A 80 10.54 -19.73 -5.47
CA THR A 80 10.97 -19.65 -4.07
C THR A 80 11.40 -18.23 -3.74
N LEU A 81 10.86 -17.68 -2.66
CA LEU A 81 11.19 -16.35 -2.18
C LEU A 81 11.42 -16.41 -0.67
N ARG A 82 12.47 -15.77 -0.19
CA ARG A 82 12.80 -15.66 1.23
C ARG A 82 12.84 -14.19 1.64
N LEU A 83 12.12 -13.87 2.70
CA LEU A 83 12.22 -12.62 3.43
C LEU A 83 12.99 -12.86 4.72
N GLU A 84 14.07 -12.13 4.93
CA GLU A 84 14.92 -12.24 6.11
C GLU A 84 14.95 -10.93 6.89
N PHE A 85 14.58 -10.98 8.16
CA PHE A 85 14.71 -9.86 9.08
C PHE A 85 16.15 -9.72 9.59
N LEU A 86 16.77 -8.60 9.27
CA LEU A 86 18.18 -8.31 9.57
C LEU A 86 18.43 -7.80 11.00
N GLY A 87 17.46 -7.95 11.91
CA GLY A 87 17.61 -7.62 13.33
C GLY A 87 17.60 -6.12 13.66
N ALA A 88 17.19 -5.25 12.73
CA ALA A 88 17.13 -3.81 12.95
C ALA A 88 15.81 -3.20 12.48
N ILE A 89 15.23 -2.31 13.29
CA ILE A 89 14.04 -1.52 12.95
C ILE A 89 14.43 -0.04 13.06
N HIS A 90 14.22 0.74 12.01
CA HIS A 90 14.56 2.16 11.95
C HIS A 90 13.32 3.02 11.74
N CYS A 91 13.02 3.89 12.70
CA CYS A 91 11.84 4.77 12.64
C CYS A 91 11.73 5.48 11.28
N SER A 92 10.60 5.35 10.60
CA SER A 92 10.34 5.95 9.29
C SER A 92 10.40 7.49 9.30
N HIS A 93 10.29 8.13 10.47
CA HIS A 93 10.40 9.58 10.59
C HIS A 93 11.81 10.06 10.95
N CYS A 94 12.42 9.51 12.00
CA CYS A 94 13.67 10.03 12.56
C CYS A 94 14.89 9.12 12.34
N GLY A 95 14.73 7.98 11.67
CA GLY A 95 15.79 7.00 11.40
C GLY A 95 16.32 6.25 12.62
N ARG A 96 15.94 6.65 13.85
CA ARG A 96 16.44 6.03 15.09
C ARG A 96 16.15 4.53 15.13
N LYS A 97 17.17 3.74 15.49
CA LYS A 97 17.03 2.32 15.83
C LYS A 97 16.12 2.11 17.03
N THR A 98 15.15 1.21 16.91
CA THR A 98 14.16 0.88 17.94
C THR A 98 13.97 -0.62 18.06
N LYS A 99 13.47 -1.09 19.20
CA LYS A 99 13.18 -2.52 19.43
C LYS A 99 11.83 -2.96 18.83
N SER A 100 10.95 -2.00 18.53
CA SER A 100 9.60 -2.27 18.04
C SER A 100 9.12 -1.14 17.13
N SER A 101 8.26 -1.48 16.17
CA SER A 101 7.59 -0.53 15.27
C SER A 101 6.19 -0.21 15.78
N TYR A 102 5.94 1.06 16.11
CA TYR A 102 4.65 1.57 16.58
C TYR A 102 3.94 2.30 15.43
N SER A 103 2.60 2.30 15.41
CA SER A 103 1.79 3.02 14.43
C SER A 103 2.26 2.83 12.97
N GLN A 104 2.66 1.61 12.62
CA GLN A 104 3.13 1.23 11.27
C GLN A 104 4.41 1.95 10.81
N GLY A 105 5.43 2.07 11.67
CA GLY A 105 6.77 2.49 11.24
C GLY A 105 7.55 3.38 12.20
N TYR A 106 6.98 3.75 13.35
CA TYR A 106 7.55 4.79 14.22
C TYR A 106 8.19 4.22 15.49
N CYS A 107 9.20 4.91 16.01
CA CYS A 107 9.66 4.67 17.38
C CYS A 107 8.70 5.29 18.40
N TYR A 108 8.74 4.81 19.65
CA TYR A 108 7.83 5.26 20.70
C TYR A 108 7.81 6.80 20.90
N PRO A 109 8.95 7.52 20.96
CA PRO A 109 8.94 8.98 21.06
C PRO A 109 8.25 9.69 19.88
N CYS A 110 8.41 9.18 18.66
CA CYS A 110 7.74 9.74 17.49
C CYS A 110 6.24 9.46 17.51
N MET A 111 5.83 8.26 17.92
CA MET A 111 4.42 7.90 18.05
C MET A 111 3.66 8.80 19.04
N LEU A 112 4.31 9.20 20.14
CA LEU A 112 3.73 10.14 21.11
C LEU A 112 3.63 11.59 20.59
N LYS A 113 4.55 12.02 19.72
CA LYS A 113 4.67 13.44 19.32
C LYS A 113 4.02 13.77 17.98
N LEU A 114 4.09 12.87 17.00
CA LEU A 114 3.68 13.19 15.63
C LEU A 114 2.16 13.15 15.48
N ALA A 115 1.60 14.10 14.72
CA ALA A 115 0.16 14.17 14.42
C ALA A 115 -0.32 12.94 13.62
N GLN A 116 0.48 12.42 12.69
CA GLN A 116 0.19 11.20 11.93
C GLN A 116 0.15 9.91 12.76
N CYS A 117 0.47 9.97 14.04
CA CYS A 117 0.35 8.87 15.01
C CYS A 117 -0.75 9.14 16.06
N ASP A 118 -1.49 10.23 15.93
CA ASP A 118 -2.49 10.63 16.90
C ASP A 118 -3.75 9.73 16.83
N MET A 119 -4.54 9.74 17.89
CA MET A 119 -5.77 8.93 18.00
C MET A 119 -6.74 9.22 16.85
N CYS A 120 -6.84 10.48 16.41
CA CYS A 120 -7.74 10.88 15.33
C CYS A 120 -7.39 10.27 13.96
N ILE A 121 -6.21 9.66 13.82
CA ILE A 121 -5.85 8.92 12.62
C ILE A 121 -6.64 7.61 12.54
N MET A 122 -6.84 6.95 13.67
CA MET A 122 -7.61 5.70 13.81
C MET A 122 -9.10 5.95 14.03
N SER A 123 -9.44 7.07 14.68
CA SER A 123 -10.80 7.53 15.00
C SER A 123 -11.01 8.93 14.40
N PRO A 124 -11.30 9.04 13.09
CA PRO A 124 -11.40 10.31 12.38
C PRO A 124 -12.41 11.29 13.00
N GLU A 125 -13.51 10.77 13.56
CA GLU A 125 -14.54 11.52 14.26
C GLU A 125 -14.02 12.27 15.51
N LYS A 126 -12.88 11.82 16.06
CA LYS A 126 -12.18 12.45 17.20
C LYS A 126 -11.11 13.44 16.77
N CYS A 127 -11.10 13.87 15.50
CA CYS A 127 -10.23 14.96 15.07
C CYS A 127 -10.50 16.19 15.94
N HIS A 128 -9.42 16.79 16.46
CA HIS A 128 -9.46 17.90 17.41
C HIS A 128 -8.79 19.16 16.86
N HIS A 129 -8.59 19.21 15.54
CA HIS A 129 -7.99 20.36 14.86
C HIS A 129 -8.76 21.66 15.13
N ASP A 130 -10.09 21.64 15.04
CA ASP A 130 -10.94 22.80 15.31
C ASP A 130 -10.90 23.25 16.77
N GLN A 131 -10.40 22.41 17.68
CA GLN A 131 -10.17 22.74 19.08
C GLN A 131 -8.81 23.41 19.31
N GLY A 132 -7.99 23.56 18.27
CA GLY A 132 -6.65 24.15 18.34
C GLY A 132 -5.60 23.26 19.02
N THR A 133 -5.89 21.98 19.25
CA THR A 133 -5.02 21.06 20.01
C THR A 133 -4.29 20.03 19.13
N CYS A 134 -4.36 20.20 17.80
CA CYS A 134 -3.59 19.38 16.86
C CYS A 134 -2.10 19.41 17.21
N ARG A 135 -1.45 18.24 17.29
CA ARG A 135 0.00 18.15 17.58
C ARG A 135 0.86 18.88 16.55
N ASP A 136 0.34 19.02 15.34
CA ASP A 136 0.92 19.79 14.23
C ASP A 136 -0.24 20.37 13.38
N PRO A 137 -0.63 21.63 13.59
CA PRO A 137 -1.73 22.26 12.85
C PRO A 137 -1.48 22.36 11.34
N ALA A 138 -0.24 22.65 10.92
CA ALA A 138 0.09 22.76 9.50
C ALA A 138 -0.06 21.41 8.78
N TRP A 139 0.37 20.33 9.44
CA TRP A 139 0.10 18.98 8.97
C TRP A 139 -1.40 18.65 8.96
N GLY A 140 -2.13 19.08 10.00
CA GLY A 140 -3.58 18.91 10.11
C GLY A 140 -4.34 19.56 8.96
N GLU A 141 -3.95 20.76 8.55
CA GLU A 141 -4.55 21.45 7.39
C GLU A 141 -4.38 20.63 6.10
N GLN A 142 -3.16 20.13 5.86
CA GLN A 142 -2.85 19.35 4.65
C GLN A 142 -3.44 17.94 4.65
N PHE A 143 -3.61 17.33 5.82
CA PHE A 143 -4.02 15.94 5.95
C PHE A 143 -5.50 15.76 6.30
N CYS A 144 -5.99 16.54 7.26
CA CYS A 144 -7.34 16.44 7.79
C CYS A 144 -8.31 17.39 7.09
N MET A 145 -7.88 18.61 6.74
CA MET A 145 -8.73 19.65 6.12
C MET A 145 -8.66 19.61 4.60
N THR A 146 -8.89 18.42 4.06
CA THR A 146 -8.92 18.16 2.63
C THR A 146 -10.02 17.16 2.30
N ASP A 147 -10.41 17.10 1.03
CA ASP A 147 -11.44 16.19 0.55
C ASP A 147 -11.11 14.73 0.88
N HIS A 148 -12.08 14.10 1.53
CA HIS A 148 -12.12 12.67 1.78
C HIS A 148 -13.27 12.02 1.02
N ILE A 149 -13.09 10.74 0.73
CA ILE A 149 -14.08 9.88 0.12
C ILE A 149 -14.50 8.84 1.14
N VAL A 150 -15.80 8.73 1.37
CA VAL A 150 -16.44 7.59 2.02
C VAL A 150 -16.83 6.62 0.91
N TYR A 151 -16.49 5.35 1.06
CA TYR A 151 -16.71 4.32 0.04
C TYR A 151 -17.21 3.01 0.64
N LEU A 152 -17.86 2.21 -0.19
CA LEU A 152 -18.08 0.78 0.04
C LEU A 152 -16.93 -0.01 -0.58
N ALA A 153 -16.47 -1.04 0.12
CA ALA A 153 -15.49 -1.98 -0.42
C ALA A 153 -15.87 -3.42 -0.08
N ASN A 154 -15.80 -4.31 -1.06
CA ASN A 154 -16.01 -5.74 -0.90
C ASN A 154 -14.67 -6.48 -0.98
N SER A 155 -14.11 -6.86 0.17
CA SER A 155 -12.82 -7.58 0.26
C SER A 155 -13.02 -9.05 0.66
N SER A 156 -13.88 -9.28 1.65
CA SER A 156 -14.31 -10.61 2.13
C SER A 156 -15.77 -10.55 2.60
N GLY A 157 -16.49 -9.53 2.13
CA GLY A 157 -17.63 -8.90 2.78
C GLY A 157 -17.56 -7.39 2.56
N VAL A 158 -18.74 -6.77 2.50
CA VAL A 158 -18.88 -5.32 2.32
C VAL A 158 -18.57 -4.59 3.62
N LYS A 159 -17.85 -3.48 3.51
CA LYS A 159 -17.60 -2.54 4.60
C LYS A 159 -17.68 -1.11 4.10
N VAL A 160 -17.94 -0.19 5.02
CA VAL A 160 -17.72 1.24 4.83
C VAL A 160 -16.28 1.56 5.19
N GLY A 161 -15.62 2.39 4.39
CA GLY A 161 -14.30 2.89 4.70
C GLY A 161 -14.12 4.31 4.22
N ILE A 162 -13.07 4.96 4.74
CA ILE A 162 -12.71 6.32 4.36
C ILE A 162 -11.30 6.40 3.81
N THR A 163 -11.05 7.41 2.98
CA THR A 163 -9.71 7.76 2.51
C THR A 163 -9.67 9.16 1.93
N ARG A 164 -8.47 9.68 1.66
CA ARG A 164 -8.33 10.91 0.87
C ARG A 164 -8.52 10.59 -0.61
N SER A 165 -9.09 11.52 -1.35
CA SER A 165 -9.28 11.38 -2.81
C SER A 165 -7.98 10.95 -3.53
N THR A 166 -6.85 11.55 -3.15
CA THR A 166 -5.50 11.27 -3.70
C THR A 166 -4.96 9.87 -3.40
N GLN A 167 -5.62 9.09 -2.54
CA GLN A 167 -5.22 7.72 -2.22
C GLN A 167 -6.05 6.67 -2.96
N LEU A 168 -6.99 7.07 -3.82
CA LEU A 168 -7.74 6.15 -4.67
C LEU A 168 -6.99 5.90 -5.99
N PRO A 169 -6.94 4.65 -6.50
CA PRO A 169 -7.50 3.41 -5.91
C PRO A 169 -6.56 2.72 -4.91
N THR A 170 -5.35 3.24 -4.66
CA THR A 170 -4.31 2.62 -3.81
C THR A 170 -4.84 2.11 -2.46
N ARG A 171 -5.73 2.84 -1.79
CA ARG A 171 -6.30 2.44 -0.50
C ARG A 171 -7.19 1.20 -0.60
N TRP A 172 -7.89 1.01 -1.72
CA TRP A 172 -8.70 -0.20 -1.97
C TRP A 172 -7.80 -1.39 -2.27
N LEU A 173 -6.75 -1.18 -3.08
CA LEU A 173 -5.73 -2.18 -3.38
C LEU A 173 -5.00 -2.65 -2.13
N ASP A 174 -4.60 -1.73 -1.24
CA ASP A 174 -3.97 -2.06 0.05
C ASP A 174 -4.83 -2.97 0.94
N GLN A 175 -6.15 -2.90 0.79
CA GLN A 175 -7.12 -3.66 1.57
C GLN A 175 -7.57 -4.94 0.88
N GLY A 176 -7.10 -5.21 -0.34
CA GLY A 176 -7.49 -6.38 -1.10
C GLY A 176 -8.97 -6.39 -1.49
N ALA A 177 -9.58 -5.22 -1.73
CA ALA A 177 -10.95 -5.12 -2.21
C ALA A 177 -11.07 -5.68 -3.62
N SER A 178 -12.03 -6.57 -3.88
CA SER A 178 -12.39 -7.07 -5.21
C SER A 178 -13.33 -6.10 -5.92
N GLN A 179 -14.15 -5.35 -5.17
CA GLN A 179 -14.98 -4.26 -5.68
C GLN A 179 -14.90 -3.06 -4.73
N ALA A 180 -14.96 -1.85 -5.26
CA ALA A 180 -15.11 -0.64 -4.44
C ALA A 180 -15.99 0.40 -5.15
N LEU A 181 -16.75 1.16 -4.36
CA LEU A 181 -17.66 2.21 -4.85
C LEU A 181 -17.53 3.44 -3.96
N PRO A 182 -17.05 4.59 -4.47
CA PRO A 182 -17.23 5.89 -3.81
C PRO A 182 -18.71 6.18 -3.60
N ILE A 183 -19.10 6.57 -2.39
CA ILE A 183 -20.50 6.86 -2.07
C ILE A 183 -20.70 8.29 -1.56
N LEU A 184 -19.73 8.89 -0.86
CA LEU A 184 -19.78 10.31 -0.50
C LEU A 184 -18.41 10.98 -0.70
N ARG A 185 -18.44 12.26 -1.06
CA ARG A 185 -17.31 13.19 -0.92
C ARG A 185 -17.60 14.08 0.29
N VAL A 186 -16.61 14.23 1.16
CA VAL A 186 -16.71 15.08 2.35
C VAL A 186 -15.51 16.01 2.47
N ALA A 187 -15.72 17.22 2.96
CA ALA A 187 -14.71 18.28 2.94
C ALA A 187 -13.56 18.06 3.95
N THR A 188 -13.81 17.33 5.04
CA THR A 188 -12.78 17.05 6.05
C THR A 188 -12.75 15.58 6.49
N ARG A 189 -11.60 15.19 7.04
CA ARG A 189 -11.40 13.88 7.66
C ARG A 189 -12.39 13.63 8.80
N GLN A 190 -12.69 14.64 9.61
CA GLN A 190 -13.59 14.48 10.75
C GLN A 190 -15.01 14.16 10.30
N GLN A 191 -15.50 14.89 9.29
CA GLN A 191 -16.79 14.63 8.68
C GLN A 191 -16.85 13.21 8.10
N SER A 192 -15.78 12.74 7.47
CA SER A 192 -15.71 11.35 7.00
C SER A 192 -15.85 10.34 8.14
N GLY A 193 -15.33 10.64 9.33
CA GLY A 193 -15.50 9.81 10.52
C GLY A 193 -16.94 9.75 11.01
N PHE A 194 -17.63 10.90 11.10
CA PHE A 194 -19.05 10.93 11.48
C PHE A 194 -19.92 10.17 10.49
N VAL A 195 -19.67 10.34 9.19
CA VAL A 195 -20.39 9.59 8.15
C VAL A 195 -20.06 8.09 8.23
N GLU A 196 -18.79 7.71 8.37
CA GLU A 196 -18.40 6.30 8.49
C GLU A 196 -19.05 5.63 9.70
N ASP A 197 -19.08 6.30 10.86
CA ASP A 197 -19.69 5.77 12.09
C ASP A 197 -21.22 5.59 11.92
N LEU A 198 -21.90 6.59 11.34
CA LEU A 198 -23.32 6.52 11.01
C LEU A 198 -23.63 5.29 10.13
N LEU A 199 -22.90 5.14 9.01
CA LEU A 199 -23.16 4.09 8.02
C LEU A 199 -22.73 2.69 8.50
N ARG A 200 -21.67 2.58 9.31
CA ARG A 200 -21.17 1.28 9.81
C ARG A 200 -22.20 0.58 10.69
N SER A 201 -23.11 1.32 11.34
CA SER A 201 -24.20 0.73 12.12
C SER A 201 -25.12 -0.19 11.31
N GLN A 202 -25.20 0.04 9.98
CA GLN A 202 -26.08 -0.70 9.07
C GLN A 202 -25.34 -1.77 8.25
N VAL A 203 -24.01 -1.67 8.15
CA VAL A 203 -23.19 -2.66 7.44
C VAL A 203 -22.56 -3.60 8.46
N ALA A 204 -23.00 -4.87 8.47
CA ALA A 204 -22.36 -5.88 9.30
C ALA A 204 -20.87 -5.96 8.96
N ASP A 205 -19.99 -5.50 9.85
CA ASP A 205 -18.54 -5.60 9.67
C ASP A 205 -18.11 -7.06 9.78
N ARG A 206 -18.19 -7.77 8.65
CA ARG A 206 -17.82 -9.18 8.50
C ARG A 206 -16.36 -9.32 8.06
N THR A 207 -15.55 -8.27 8.17
CA THR A 207 -14.19 -8.25 7.63
C THR A 207 -13.25 -9.09 8.47
N ASN A 208 -13.11 -10.38 8.13
CA ASN A 208 -12.08 -11.25 8.69
C ASN A 208 -10.88 -11.30 7.73
N TRP A 209 -9.72 -10.78 8.14
CA TRP A 209 -8.52 -10.80 7.30
C TRP A 209 -8.13 -12.23 6.85
N ARG A 210 -8.51 -13.28 7.60
CA ARG A 210 -8.30 -14.66 7.16
C ARG A 210 -9.20 -15.04 5.99
N ALA A 211 -10.42 -14.51 5.94
CA ALA A 211 -11.35 -14.75 4.82
C ALA A 211 -10.84 -14.09 3.54
N LEU A 212 -10.21 -12.91 3.63
CA LEU A 212 -9.54 -12.25 2.49
C LEU A 212 -8.53 -13.16 1.77
N LEU A 213 -7.86 -14.04 2.51
CA LEU A 213 -6.79 -14.91 2.01
C LEU A 213 -7.24 -16.35 1.75
N LYS A 214 -8.55 -16.62 1.81
CA LYS A 214 -9.13 -17.95 1.51
C LYS A 214 -9.78 -18.02 0.13
N GLY A 215 -9.88 -16.90 -0.57
CA GLY A 215 -10.53 -16.82 -1.87
C GLY A 215 -10.93 -15.40 -2.23
N ASP A 216 -11.61 -15.27 -3.36
CA ASP A 216 -12.25 -14.03 -3.75
C ASP A 216 -13.61 -13.86 -3.08
N ALA A 217 -13.92 -12.62 -2.73
CA ALA A 217 -15.25 -12.28 -2.28
C ALA A 217 -16.23 -12.48 -3.44
N GLN A 218 -17.41 -13.01 -3.12
CA GLN A 218 -18.49 -13.08 -4.10
C GLN A 218 -18.87 -11.65 -4.51
N PRO A 219 -19.02 -11.37 -5.82
CA PRO A 219 -19.50 -10.08 -6.29
C PRO A 219 -20.84 -9.73 -5.67
N VAL A 220 -21.02 -8.45 -5.34
CA VAL A 220 -22.27 -7.90 -4.82
C VAL A 220 -22.66 -6.66 -5.60
N ASP A 221 -23.95 -6.30 -5.55
CA ASP A 221 -24.43 -5.04 -6.10
C ASP A 221 -24.14 -3.90 -5.10
N LEU A 222 -22.99 -3.25 -5.26
CA LEU A 222 -22.60 -2.12 -4.42
C LEU A 222 -23.53 -0.91 -4.60
N LYS A 223 -24.21 -0.75 -5.73
CA LYS A 223 -25.14 0.36 -5.97
C LYS A 223 -26.44 0.16 -5.18
N ALA A 224 -26.96 -1.07 -5.17
CA ALA A 224 -28.11 -1.43 -4.36
C ALA A 224 -27.82 -1.20 -2.87
N ILE A 225 -26.68 -1.70 -2.39
CA ILE A 225 -26.26 -1.52 -0.97
C ILE A 225 -26.09 -0.03 -0.63
N ARG A 226 -25.50 0.78 -1.53
CA ARG A 226 -25.44 2.24 -1.34
C ARG A 226 -26.84 2.84 -1.19
N GLN A 227 -27.78 2.44 -2.03
CA GLN A 227 -29.14 2.97 -1.98
C GLN A 227 -29.82 2.59 -0.65
N GLU A 228 -29.72 1.33 -0.23
CA GLU A 228 -30.23 0.87 1.07
C GLU A 228 -29.63 1.67 2.24
N LEU A 229 -28.33 1.99 2.18
CA LEU A 229 -27.67 2.83 3.19
C LEU A 229 -28.17 4.27 3.18
N PHE A 230 -28.38 4.86 2.01
CA PHE A 230 -28.91 6.21 1.91
C PHE A 230 -30.35 6.28 2.41
N ASP A 231 -31.17 5.28 2.12
CA ASP A 231 -32.56 5.22 2.59
C ASP A 231 -32.63 5.01 4.10
N SER A 232 -31.84 4.07 4.64
CA SER A 232 -31.83 3.74 6.08
C SER A 232 -31.16 4.81 6.95
N CYS A 233 -30.12 5.47 6.46
CA CYS A 233 -29.39 6.52 7.19
C CYS A 233 -29.77 7.94 6.75
N GLY A 234 -30.80 8.11 5.92
CA GLY A 234 -31.14 9.41 5.30
C GLY A 234 -31.33 10.55 6.29
N ALA A 235 -32.04 10.31 7.39
CA ALA A 235 -32.23 11.30 8.45
C ALA A 235 -30.90 11.70 9.12
N GLY A 236 -29.99 10.74 9.35
CA GLY A 236 -28.68 11.01 9.93
C GLY A 236 -27.77 11.78 8.97
N LEU A 237 -27.80 11.44 7.68
CA LEU A 237 -27.06 12.16 6.64
C LEU A 237 -27.56 13.60 6.51
N LEU A 238 -28.88 13.82 6.52
CA LEU A 238 -29.47 15.15 6.51
C LEU A 238 -29.02 15.97 7.74
N GLY A 239 -29.06 15.39 8.94
CA GLY A 239 -28.57 16.08 10.14
C GLY A 239 -27.09 16.45 10.08
N LEU A 240 -26.25 15.61 9.47
CA LEU A 240 -24.84 15.96 9.22
C LEU A 240 -24.70 17.08 8.18
N GLN A 241 -25.53 17.08 7.12
CA GLN A 241 -25.55 18.14 6.11
C GLN A 241 -26.08 19.47 6.67
N GLU A 242 -27.06 19.46 7.57
CA GLU A 242 -27.53 20.66 8.27
C GLU A 242 -26.43 21.24 9.16
N ARG A 243 -25.68 20.37 9.85
CA ARG A 243 -24.58 20.79 10.73
C ARG A 243 -23.37 21.35 9.97
N PHE A 244 -22.98 20.73 8.86
CA PHE A 244 -21.71 21.03 8.17
C PHE A 244 -21.89 21.71 6.81
N GLY A 245 -23.11 21.75 6.27
CA GLY A 245 -23.45 22.27 4.96
C GLY A 245 -23.53 21.18 3.88
N LEU A 246 -24.45 21.36 2.94
CA LEU A 246 -24.67 20.44 1.80
C LEU A 246 -23.41 20.25 0.94
N GLN A 247 -22.60 21.31 0.78
CA GLN A 247 -21.35 21.23 0.00
C GLN A 247 -20.25 20.46 0.73
N ALA A 248 -20.31 20.37 2.07
CA ALA A 248 -19.32 19.66 2.86
C ALA A 248 -19.56 18.15 2.89
N ILE A 249 -20.78 17.68 2.61
CA ILE A 249 -21.16 16.27 2.57
C ILE A 249 -22.01 16.01 1.33
N GLN A 250 -21.36 15.56 0.27
CA GLN A 250 -21.97 15.36 -1.05
C GLN A 250 -22.15 13.87 -1.33
N LEU A 251 -23.37 13.47 -1.67
CA LEU A 251 -23.68 12.10 -2.08
C LEU A 251 -23.25 11.90 -3.54
N LEU A 252 -22.64 10.75 -3.83
CA LEU A 252 -22.13 10.40 -5.16
C LEU A 252 -23.06 9.37 -5.81
N HIS A 253 -24.21 9.82 -6.33
CA HIS A 253 -25.24 8.94 -6.92
C HIS A 253 -24.78 8.30 -8.25
N ASP A 254 -24.00 9.01 -9.05
CA ASP A 254 -23.56 8.57 -10.38
C ASP A 254 -22.21 7.84 -10.37
N ALA A 255 -21.64 7.59 -9.19
CA ALA A 255 -20.41 6.82 -9.09
C ALA A 255 -20.63 5.37 -9.51
N GLU A 256 -19.66 4.83 -10.26
CA GLU A 256 -19.62 3.45 -10.73
C GLU A 256 -18.68 2.60 -9.86
N PRO A 257 -19.02 1.32 -9.60
CA PRO A 257 -18.13 0.42 -8.91
C PRO A 257 -16.91 0.11 -9.77
N VAL A 258 -15.76 0.02 -9.14
CA VAL A 258 -14.50 -0.41 -9.75
C VAL A 258 -14.19 -1.83 -9.27
N GLU A 259 -13.75 -2.69 -10.19
CA GLU A 259 -13.36 -4.06 -9.91
C GLU A 259 -11.85 -4.24 -9.94
N PHE A 260 -11.35 -5.13 -9.09
CA PHE A 260 -9.93 -5.44 -8.96
C PHE A 260 -9.69 -6.95 -9.01
N ARG A 261 -8.67 -7.34 -9.79
CA ARG A 261 -8.18 -8.73 -9.86
C ARG A 261 -6.77 -8.79 -9.32
N TYR A 262 -6.50 -9.79 -8.50
CA TYR A 262 -5.21 -9.96 -7.81
C TYR A 262 -4.44 -11.13 -8.40
N PRO A 263 -3.10 -11.04 -8.46
CA PRO A 263 -2.26 -12.11 -8.98
C PRO A 263 -2.12 -13.22 -7.93
N VAL A 264 -3.07 -14.15 -7.91
CA VAL A 264 -3.08 -15.31 -7.00
C VAL A 264 -3.29 -16.58 -7.80
N GLU A 265 -2.29 -17.46 -7.80
CA GLU A 265 -2.36 -18.78 -8.46
C GLU A 265 -3.11 -19.78 -7.59
N ALA A 266 -2.87 -19.75 -6.27
CA ALA A 266 -3.53 -20.64 -5.33
C ALA A 266 -3.73 -19.98 -3.96
N TYR A 267 -4.90 -20.18 -3.38
CA TYR A 267 -5.21 -19.78 -2.00
C TYR A 267 -4.86 -20.91 -1.02
N PRO A 268 -4.28 -20.59 0.14
CA PRO A 268 -3.92 -21.58 1.15
C PRO A 268 -5.17 -22.20 1.80
N THR A 269 -5.15 -23.51 2.00
CA THR A 269 -6.21 -24.23 2.72
C THR A 269 -6.24 -23.88 4.21
N LYS A 270 -5.06 -23.60 4.79
CA LYS A 270 -4.88 -23.16 6.18
C LYS A 270 -4.04 -21.88 6.23
N ILE A 271 -4.55 -20.88 6.95
CA ILE A 271 -3.85 -19.61 7.15
C ILE A 271 -2.87 -19.73 8.32
N VAL A 272 -1.58 -19.82 8.00
CA VAL A 272 -0.47 -19.71 8.97
C VAL A 272 0.25 -18.40 8.73
N SER A 273 0.24 -17.49 9.70
CA SER A 273 0.91 -16.19 9.56
C SER A 273 2.38 -16.29 9.98
N PHE A 274 3.29 -15.86 9.11
CA PHE A 274 4.68 -15.65 9.49
C PHE A 274 4.81 -14.54 10.54
N ASN A 275 5.76 -14.73 11.45
CA ASN A 275 6.09 -13.77 12.50
C ASN A 275 7.61 -13.56 12.58
N LEU A 276 8.11 -12.48 11.94
CA LEU A 276 9.53 -12.18 11.86
C LEU A 276 10.18 -11.83 13.21
N ASP A 277 9.38 -11.45 14.21
CA ASP A 277 9.88 -11.20 15.57
C ASP A 277 10.20 -12.51 16.31
N LYS A 278 9.57 -13.63 15.90
CA LYS A 278 9.77 -14.97 16.50
C LYS A 278 10.68 -15.86 15.68
N ASN A 279 10.50 -15.85 14.36
CA ASN A 279 11.34 -16.53 13.40
C ASN A 279 11.72 -15.51 12.32
N PRO A 280 12.98 -15.05 12.22
CA PRO A 280 13.39 -13.96 11.34
C PRO A 280 13.30 -14.30 9.84
N ILE A 281 12.81 -15.49 9.49
CA ILE A 281 12.69 -15.95 8.11
C ILE A 281 11.21 -16.24 7.79
N ALA A 282 10.76 -15.71 6.66
CA ALA A 282 9.53 -16.14 5.98
C ALA A 282 9.92 -16.61 4.58
N GLU A 283 9.68 -17.89 4.27
CA GLU A 283 10.19 -18.53 3.07
C GLU A 283 9.24 -19.60 2.56
N GLY A 284 9.15 -19.71 1.23
CA GLY A 284 8.39 -20.73 0.52
C GLY A 284 8.25 -20.37 -0.96
N THR A 285 7.41 -21.11 -1.67
CA THR A 285 7.00 -20.74 -3.04
C THR A 285 5.94 -19.64 -2.96
N LEU A 286 6.17 -18.50 -3.61
CA LEU A 286 5.19 -17.41 -3.66
C LEU A 286 4.02 -17.81 -4.58
N LEU A 287 2.84 -18.06 -4.01
CA LEU A 287 1.63 -18.46 -4.74
C LEU A 287 0.75 -17.27 -5.15
N GLY A 288 0.97 -16.09 -4.56
CA GLY A 288 0.19 -14.92 -4.92
C GLY A 288 0.33 -13.73 -3.99
N ILE A 289 -0.35 -12.66 -4.38
CA ILE A 289 -0.36 -11.38 -3.66
C ILE A 289 -1.78 -10.85 -3.63
N LYS A 290 -2.28 -10.47 -2.44
CA LYS A 290 -3.59 -9.82 -2.29
C LYS A 290 -3.56 -8.82 -1.15
N GLY A 291 -3.96 -7.58 -1.42
CA GLY A 291 -3.82 -6.53 -0.43
C GLY A 291 -2.35 -6.21 -0.15
N GLN A 292 -1.98 -6.19 1.12
CA GLN A 292 -0.59 -6.09 1.58
C GLN A 292 -0.03 -7.45 2.03
N TYR A 293 -0.64 -8.56 1.60
CA TYR A 293 -0.23 -9.91 1.96
C TYR A 293 0.47 -10.60 0.78
N LEU A 294 1.61 -11.22 1.08
CA LEU A 294 2.17 -12.29 0.26
C LEU A 294 1.62 -13.63 0.75
N ILE A 295 1.34 -14.50 -0.21
CA ILE A 295 0.79 -15.84 0.01
C ILE A 295 1.84 -16.84 -0.44
N PHE A 296 2.34 -17.64 0.48
CA PHE A 296 3.25 -18.75 0.24
C PHE A 296 2.54 -20.09 0.43
N ASP A 297 3.11 -21.15 -0.12
CA ASP A 297 2.74 -22.53 0.18
C ASP A 297 2.93 -22.90 1.67
N THR A 298 3.88 -22.26 2.34
CA THR A 298 4.24 -22.46 3.75
C THR A 298 3.55 -21.50 4.73
N GLY A 299 2.91 -20.43 4.25
CA GLY A 299 2.26 -19.44 5.12
C GLY A 299 1.94 -18.11 4.43
N VAL A 300 1.51 -17.12 5.20
CA VAL A 300 1.19 -15.77 4.69
C VAL A 300 1.89 -14.71 5.51
N ILE A 301 2.23 -13.58 4.89
CA ILE A 301 2.85 -12.45 5.59
C ILE A 301 2.28 -11.13 5.12
N ASN A 302 1.87 -10.28 6.07
CA ASN A 302 1.48 -8.90 5.79
C ASN A 302 2.71 -8.00 5.79
N ILE A 303 3.13 -7.49 4.63
CA ILE A 303 4.35 -6.68 4.51
C ILE A 303 4.21 -5.34 5.24
N ARG A 304 3.04 -4.73 5.19
CA ARG A 304 2.76 -3.46 5.88
C ARG A 304 2.97 -3.55 7.41
N LYS A 305 2.71 -4.72 8.03
CA LYS A 305 3.00 -4.95 9.46
C LYS A 305 4.48 -4.71 9.79
N TYR A 306 5.38 -5.04 8.88
CA TYR A 306 6.82 -4.94 9.08
C TYR A 306 7.40 -3.61 8.59
N THR A 307 6.56 -2.60 8.33
CA THR A 307 7.07 -1.26 7.99
C THR A 307 8.12 -0.80 9.01
N ALA A 308 9.23 -0.23 8.52
CA ALA A 308 10.46 0.13 9.24
C ALA A 308 11.45 -1.00 9.57
N TYR A 309 11.10 -2.28 9.35
CA TYR A 309 12.03 -3.39 9.54
C TYR A 309 13.07 -3.41 8.43
N GLN A 310 14.33 -3.68 8.76
CA GLN A 310 15.38 -3.97 7.78
C GLN A 310 15.21 -5.40 7.29
N LEU A 311 14.80 -5.56 6.03
CA LEU A 311 14.64 -6.86 5.40
C LEU A 311 15.66 -7.04 4.27
N ALA A 312 16.11 -8.28 4.07
CA ALA A 312 16.68 -8.74 2.81
C ALA A 312 15.68 -9.67 2.12
N VAL A 313 15.62 -9.57 0.79
CA VAL A 313 14.75 -10.38 -0.06
C VAL A 313 15.64 -11.23 -0.97
N HIS A 314 15.42 -12.55 -0.97
CA HIS A 314 16.20 -13.50 -1.76
C HIS A 314 15.32 -14.35 -2.66
N GLN A 315 15.79 -14.65 -3.87
CA GLN A 315 15.14 -15.47 -4.89
C GLN A 315 16.11 -16.44 -5.55
#